data_AF-B4W5G4-F1
#
_entry.id   AF-B4W5G4-F1
#
_cell.length_a   1.000
_cell.length_b   1.000
_cell.length_c   1.000
_cell.angle_alpha   90.00
_cell.angle_beta   90.00
_cell.angle_gamma   90.00
#
_symmetry.space_group_name_H-M   'P 1'
#
loop_
_entity.id
_entity.type
_entity.pdbx_description
1 polymer ?
#
loop_
_entity_poly.entity_id
_entity_poly.type
_entity_poly.pdbx_seq_one_letter_code
_entity_poly.pdbx_strand_id
1 'polypeptide(L)' 'MIQVSQMTVAQVSSNYEIEIPVTIREALKLKPGDALEIKVVDGAVVMMPVPSYTSRLFAKHQNLWRGVDAV' A
#
# COMPACT_ATOMS: atom_id res chain seq x y z
N MET A 1 -6.75 16.88 -4.85
CA MET A 1 -8.07 16.24 -4.72
C MET A 1 -7.83 14.81 -4.29
N ILE A 2 -8.19 14.43 -3.05
CA ILE A 2 -8.04 13.05 -2.59
C ILE A 2 -9.26 12.29 -3.10
N GLN A 3 -9.07 11.43 -4.08
CA GLN A 3 -10.12 10.60 -4.62
C GLN A 3 -10.50 9.55 -3.57
N VAL A 4 -11.61 9.75 -2.85
CA VAL A 4 -12.07 8.78 -1.86
C VAL A 4 -12.75 7.62 -2.58
N SER A 5 -12.04 6.50 -2.70
CA SER A 5 -12.58 5.24 -3.19
C SER A 5 -13.44 4.58 -2.11
N GLN A 6 -14.70 4.29 -2.45
CA GLN A 6 -15.65 3.34 -1.83
C GLN A 6 -15.37 2.92 -0.36
N MET A 7 -16.20 3.41 0.56
CA MET A 7 -16.18 3.03 1.98
C MET A 7 -17.01 1.75 2.18
N THR A 8 -16.36 0.69 2.66
CA THR A 8 -17.02 -0.59 2.97
C THR A 8 -16.72 -0.98 4.41
N VAL A 9 -17.72 -1.54 5.11
CA VAL A 9 -17.54 -2.10 6.45
C VAL A 9 -17.15 -3.57 6.33
N ALA A 10 -16.04 -3.95 6.96
CA ALA A 10 -15.62 -5.35 7.13
C ALA A 10 -15.72 -5.72 8.61
N GLN A 11 -16.17 -6.95 8.88
CA GLN A 11 -16.20 -7.49 10.24
C GLN A 11 -14.84 -8.12 10.57
N VAL A 12 -14.42 -7.95 11.82
CA VAL A 12 -13.24 -8.63 12.34
C VAL A 12 -13.63 -10.05 12.70
N SER A 13 -12.91 -11.04 12.17
CA SER A 13 -13.13 -12.44 12.46
C SER A 13 -12.72 -12.79 13.90
N SER A 14 -13.06 -14.00 14.36
CA SER A 14 -12.61 -14.51 15.67
C SER A 14 -11.09 -14.58 15.81
N ASN A 15 -10.37 -14.61 14.69
CA ASN A 15 -8.91 -14.66 14.64
C ASN A 15 -8.28 -13.26 14.52
N TYR A 16 -9.08 -12.19 14.69
CA TYR A 16 -8.63 -10.80 14.53
C TYR A 16 -8.19 -10.45 13.11
N GLU A 17 -8.74 -11.14 12.11
CA GLU A 17 -8.47 -10.89 10.70
C GLU A 17 -9.62 -10.10 10.08
N ILE A 18 -9.31 -9.33 9.03
CA ILE A 18 -10.32 -8.74 8.16
C ILE A 18 -10.12 -9.27 6.75
N GLU A 19 -11.21 -9.61 6.07
CA GLU A 19 -11.14 -9.81 4.63
C GLU A 19 -11.08 -8.44 3.95
N ILE A 20 -10.03 -8.20 3.16
CA ILE A 20 -9.95 -7.00 2.33
C ILE A 20 -10.96 -7.14 1.19
N PRO A 21 -11.99 -6.27 1.07
CA PRO A 21 -13.03 -6.40 0.06
C PRO A 21 -12.46 -6.35 -1.37
N VAL A 22 -13.12 -7.05 -2.31
CA VAL A 22 -12.65 -7.18 -3.70
C VAL A 22 -12.35 -5.84 -4.36
N THR A 23 -13.21 -4.84 -4.14
CA THR A 23 -13.04 -3.48 -4.71
C THR A 23 -11.76 -2.81 -4.24
N ILE A 24 -11.36 -3.03 -2.98
CA ILE A 24 -10.13 -2.50 -2.39
C ILE A 24 -8.92 -3.30 -2.87
N ARG A 25 -9.03 -4.64 -2.96
CA ARG A 25 -7.97 -5.50 -3.51
C ARG A 25 -7.62 -5.09 -4.93
N GLU A 26 -8.62 -4.85 -5.78
CA GLU A 26 -8.44 -4.43 -7.17
C GLU A 26 -7.87 -3.00 -7.26
N ALA A 27 -8.39 -2.06 -6.48
CA ALA A 27 -7.91 -0.68 -6.48
C ALA A 27 -6.43 -0.56 -6.08
N LEU A 28 -6.00 -1.36 -5.08
CA LEU A 28 -4.62 -1.42 -4.62
C LEU A 28 -3.76 -2.44 -5.39
N LYS A 29 -4.35 -3.19 -6.33
CA LYS A 29 -3.71 -4.27 -7.09
C LYS A 29 -3.03 -5.32 -6.22
N LEU A 30 -3.63 -5.60 -5.06
CA LEU A 30 -3.11 -6.59 -4.10
C LEU A 30 -3.22 -8.00 -4.66
N LYS A 31 -2.21 -8.81 -4.38
CA LYS A 31 -2.15 -10.23 -4.70
C LYS A 31 -1.97 -11.05 -3.42
N PRO A 32 -2.40 -12.33 -3.41
CA PRO A 32 -2.08 -13.23 -2.31
C PRO A 32 -0.58 -13.26 -2.06
N GLY A 33 -0.17 -13.03 -0.81
CA GLY A 33 1.23 -12.98 -0.39
C GLY A 33 1.84 -11.57 -0.34
N ASP A 34 1.15 -10.53 -0.82
CA ASP A 34 1.62 -9.14 -0.66
C ASP A 34 1.64 -8.74 0.83
N ALA A 35 2.66 -7.98 1.22
CA ALA A 35 2.79 -7.45 2.58
C ALA A 35 2.23 -6.02 2.67
N LEU A 36 1.59 -5.71 3.80
CA LEU A 36 1.15 -4.36 4.16
C LEU A 36 1.86 -3.88 5.42
N GLU A 37 2.33 -2.65 5.42
CA GLU A 37 2.70 -1.93 6.65
C GLU A 37 1.42 -1.49 7.35
N ILE A 38 1.29 -1.77 8.66
CA ILE A 38 0.11 -1.46 9.47
C ILE A 38 0.52 -0.52 10.60
N LYS A 39 -0.20 0.60 10.75
CA LYS A 39 0.03 1.58 11.84
C LYS A 39 -1.28 2.20 12.32
N VAL A 40 -1.25 2.79 13.51
CA VAL A 40 -2.35 3.61 14.03
C VAL A 40 -2.05 5.07 13.78
N VAL A 41 -3.01 5.79 13.19
CA VAL A 41 -2.95 7.25 12.98
C VAL A 41 -4.31 7.83 13.35
N ASP A 42 -4.36 8.75 14.32
CA ASP A 42 -5.57 9.44 14.76
C ASP A 42 -6.75 8.49 15.10
N GLY A 43 -6.44 7.36 15.75
CA GLY A 43 -7.43 6.35 16.11
C GLY A 43 -7.90 5.46 14.96
N ALA A 44 -7.36 5.65 13.76
CA ALA A 44 -7.62 4.80 12.60
C ALA A 44 -6.48 3.82 12.35
N VAL A 45 -6.82 2.61 11.89
CA VAL A 45 -5.85 1.67 11.33
C VAL A 45 -5.56 2.10 9.88
N VAL A 46 -4.29 2.40 9.60
CA VAL A 46 -3.81 2.71 8.26
C VAL A 46 -2.95 1.55 7.78
N MET A 47 -3.31 0.99 6.62
CA MET A 47 -2.56 -0.09 5.97
C MET A 47 -2.03 0.40 4.62
N MET A 48 -0.77 0.12 4.31
CA MET A 48 -0.12 0.57 3.07
C MET A 48 0.65 -0.58 2.42
N PRO A 49 0.58 -0.77 1.09
CA PRO A 49 1.41 -1.76 0.40
C PRO A 49 2.89 -1.55 0.67
N VAL A 50 3.61 -2.63 0.99
CA VAL A 50 5.06 -2.58 1.10
C VAL A 50 5.65 -2.56 -0.30
N PRO A 51 6.40 -1.51 -0.70
CA PRO A 51 7.10 -1.51 -1.96
C PRO A 51 8.10 -2.67 -1.98
N SER A 52 8.12 -3.43 -3.09
CA SER A 52 9.13 -4.46 -3.31
C SER A 52 10.54 -3.89 -3.09
N TYR A 53 11.48 -4.71 -2.62
CA TYR A 53 12.87 -4.28 -2.42
C TYR A 53 13.46 -3.56 -3.65
N THR A 54 13.08 -4.00 -4.86
CA THR A 54 13.48 -3.37 -6.14
C THR A 54 12.86 -1.98 -6.34
N SER A 55 11.58 -1.77 -6.03
CA SER A 55 10.95 -0.45 -6.11
C SER A 55 11.52 0.54 -5.08
N ARG A 56 11.96 0.04 -3.91
CA ARG A 56 12.66 0.83 -2.89
C ARG A 56 14.05 1.30 -3.34
N LEU A 57 14.73 0.55 -4.21
CA LEU A 57 16.02 0.93 -4.81
C LEU A 57 15.86 2.03 -5.87
N PHE A 58 14.81 1.99 -6.69
CA PHE A 58 14.53 3.06 -7.66
C PHE A 58 14.37 4.45 -7.00
N ALA A 59 13.72 4.51 -5.83
CA ALA A 59 13.54 5.76 -5.09
C ALA A 59 14.85 6.29 -4.45
N LYS A 60 15.78 5.41 -4.06
CA LYS A 60 17.02 5.82 -3.38
C LYS A 60 18.05 6.47 -4.31
N HIS A 61 18.02 6.18 -5.61
CA HIS A 61 19.00 6.70 -6.57
C HIS A 61 18.48 7.82 -7.49
N GLN A 62 17.21 8.24 -7.41
CA GLN A 62 16.72 9.38 -8.19
C GLN A 62 17.54 10.67 -7.97
N ASN A 63 18.14 10.84 -6.79
CA ASN A 63 19.01 11.98 -6.50
C ASN A 63 20.43 11.85 -7.10
N LEU A 64 20.87 10.65 -7.47
CA LEU A 64 22.16 10.40 -8.12
C LEU A 64 22.10 10.63 -9.63
N TRP A 65 20.92 10.44 -10.24
CA TRP A 65 20.71 10.61 -11.69
C TRP A 65 20.15 11.98 -12.07
N ARG A 66 20.01 12.91 -11.10
CA ARG A 66 19.51 14.26 -11.36
C ARG A 66 20.59 15.07 -12.08
N GLY A 67 20.49 15.16 -13.41
CA GLY A 67 21.44 15.88 -14.27
C GLY A 67 22.45 15.02 -15.02
N VAL A 68 22.23 13.70 -15.10
CA VAL A 68 23.06 12.81 -15.93
C VAL A 68 22.21 12.28 -17.07
N ASP A 69 22.49 12.73 -18.29
CA ASP A 69 22.01 12.08 -19.51
C ASP A 69 22.73 10.73 -19.64
N ALA A 70 22.03 9.65 -19.29
CA ALA A 70 22.47 8.32 -19.64
C ALA A 70 22.16 8.10 -21.13
N VAL A 71 23.21 8.04 -21.95
CA VAL A 71 23.15 7.63 -23.37
C VAL A 71 22.90 6.13 -23.48
#